data_AF-A0A8C0G6G0-F1
#
_entry.id   AF-A0A8C0G6G0-F1
#
_cell.length_a   1.000
_cell.length_b   1.000
_cell.length_c   1.000
_cell.angle_alpha   90.00
_cell.angle_beta   90.00
_cell.angle_gamma   90.00
#
_symmetry.space_group_name_H-M   'P 1'
#
loop_
_entity.id
_entity.type
_entity.pdbx_description
1 polymer ?
#
loop_
_entity_poly.entity_id
_entity_poly.type
_entity_poly.pdbx_seq_one_letter_code
_entity_poly.pdbx_strand_id
1 'polypeptide(L)'
;MALIMEPVSKWSPSQVVDWMKGLDDCLQQYIKNFEREKISGDQLLRITHQELEDLGVTRIGHQELILEAVDLLCALNYGLETENLKTLSHKLNASAKNLQNFITGRRRSGHYDGRTSRKLPNDFLTSVVDLIGAAKSLLAWLDRSPFAAVTDYSVTRNNVIQLCLELTTIVQQHVRKNQPDKHLRDRMVDATSDPMSHLQLWPSIMLQRKEIKKIPEYPGGGGENLFLTHAGGQMKP
;
A
#
# COMPACT_ATOMS: atom_id res chain seq x y z
N MET A 1 4.93 15.34 -17.34
CA MET A 1 4.92 16.44 -16.36
C MET A 1 4.24 15.89 -15.11
N ALA A 2 4.92 15.88 -13.96
CA ALA A 2 4.27 15.54 -12.71
C ALA A 2 3.27 16.66 -12.40
N LEU A 3 1.97 16.34 -12.33
CA LEU A 3 0.98 17.26 -11.81
C LEU A 3 1.34 17.51 -10.35
N ILE A 4 2.00 18.64 -10.08
CA ILE A 4 2.16 19.14 -8.72
C ILE A 4 0.73 19.51 -8.32
N MET A 5 0.07 18.67 -7.52
CA MET A 5 -1.19 19.05 -6.90
C MET A 5 -0.88 20.23 -5.99
N GLU A 6 -1.28 21.42 -6.42
CA GLU A 6 -1.19 22.63 -5.63
C GLU A 6 -2.09 22.46 -4.39
N PRO A 7 -1.64 22.83 -3.17
CA PRO A 7 -2.43 22.68 -1.97
C PRO A 7 -3.76 23.42 -2.13
N VAL A 8 -4.83 22.83 -1.56
CA VAL A 8 -6.20 23.34 -1.67
C VAL A 8 -6.30 24.76 -1.10
N SER A 9 -5.51 25.10 -0.09
CA SER A 9 -5.45 26.45 0.48
C SER A 9 -5.02 27.54 -0.53
N LYS A 10 -4.42 27.17 -1.66
CA LYS A 10 -4.04 28.11 -2.73
C LYS A 10 -4.99 28.11 -3.92
N TRP A 11 -6.06 27.31 -3.88
CA TRP A 11 -7.01 27.26 -4.98
C TRP A 11 -7.71 28.60 -5.19
N SER A 12 -7.71 29.03 -6.44
CA SER A 12 -8.52 30.13 -6.93
C SER A 12 -10.02 29.81 -6.84
N PRO A 13 -10.89 30.83 -6.82
CA PRO A 13 -12.34 30.60 -6.83
C PRO A 13 -12.83 29.76 -8.00
N SER A 14 -12.20 29.88 -9.18
CA SER A 14 -12.51 29.02 -10.33
C SER A 14 -12.20 27.55 -10.08
N GLN A 15 -11.11 27.23 -9.37
CA GLN A 15 -10.78 25.86 -9.01
C GLN A 15 -11.77 25.29 -7.99
N VAL A 16 -12.25 26.10 -7.04
CA VAL A 16 -13.34 25.72 -6.12
C VAL A 16 -14.61 25.41 -6.89
N VAL A 17 -15.00 26.26 -7.85
CA VAL A 17 -16.16 26.02 -8.73
C VAL A 17 -15.99 24.74 -9.54
N ASP A 18 -14.81 24.50 -10.11
CA ASP A 18 -14.54 23.28 -10.87
C ASP A 18 -14.58 22.02 -9.99
N TRP A 19 -14.12 22.10 -8.74
CA TRP A 19 -14.28 21.02 -7.77
C TRP A 19 -15.76 20.76 -7.44
N MET A 20 -16.57 21.81 -7.23
CA MET A 20 -18.00 21.66 -6.94
C MET A 20 -18.79 20.98 -8.07
N LYS A 21 -18.36 21.17 -9.34
CA LYS A 21 -18.96 20.46 -10.49
C LYS A 21 -18.81 18.94 -10.43
N GLY A 22 -17.87 18.44 -9.62
CA GLY A 22 -17.67 17.01 -9.39
C GLY A 22 -18.50 16.42 -8.26
N LEU A 23 -19.25 17.24 -7.51
CA LEU A 23 -20.13 16.79 -6.43
C LEU A 23 -21.51 16.36 -6.96
N ASP A 24 -22.35 15.79 -6.08
CA ASP A 24 -23.70 15.33 -6.40
C ASP A 24 -24.55 16.36 -7.17
N ASP A 25 -25.41 15.88 -8.08
CA ASP A 25 -26.27 16.71 -8.93
C ASP A 25 -27.16 17.67 -8.12
N CYS A 26 -27.57 17.27 -6.91
CA CYS A 26 -28.40 18.08 -6.02
C CYS A 26 -27.69 19.34 -5.50
N LEU A 27 -26.35 19.39 -5.57
CA LEU A 27 -25.52 20.50 -5.10
C LEU A 27 -25.16 21.51 -6.21
N GLN A 28 -25.34 21.14 -7.48
CA GLN A 28 -24.98 21.96 -8.63
C GLN A 28 -25.70 23.33 -8.66
N GLN A 29 -26.89 23.40 -8.05
CA GLN A 29 -27.65 24.64 -7.90
C GLN A 29 -26.93 25.74 -7.09
N TYR A 30 -25.97 25.38 -6.23
CA TYR A 30 -25.25 26.33 -5.37
C TYR A 30 -23.98 26.91 -6.00
N ILE A 31 -23.50 26.36 -7.11
CA ILE A 31 -22.24 26.76 -7.75
C ILE A 31 -22.20 28.27 -8.03
N LYS A 32 -23.30 28.83 -8.54
CA LYS A 32 -23.38 30.27 -8.85
C LYS A 32 -23.22 31.16 -7.62
N ASN A 33 -23.58 30.67 -6.44
CA ASN A 33 -23.41 31.41 -5.19
C ASN A 33 -21.93 31.40 -4.78
N PHE A 34 -21.28 30.24 -4.82
CA PHE A 34 -19.84 30.13 -4.54
C PHE A 34 -18.98 30.94 -5.52
N GLU A 35 -19.35 30.94 -6.81
CA GLU A 35 -18.70 31.76 -7.83
C GLU A 35 -18.88 33.26 -7.58
N ARG A 36 -20.11 33.69 -7.26
CA ARG A 36 -20.43 35.10 -6.98
C ARG A 36 -19.70 35.62 -5.74
N GLU A 37 -19.70 34.84 -4.66
CA GLU A 37 -19.02 35.20 -3.41
C GLU A 37 -17.50 34.94 -3.48
N LYS A 38 -17.00 34.40 -4.59
CA LYS A 38 -15.58 34.14 -4.87
C LYS A 38 -14.90 33.34 -3.78
N ILE A 39 -15.54 32.25 -3.35
CA ILE A 39 -15.00 31.37 -2.31
C ILE A 39 -13.65 30.80 -2.76
N SER A 40 -12.59 31.18 -2.04
CA SER A 40 -11.24 30.63 -2.23
C SER A 40 -11.11 29.26 -1.58
N GLY A 41 -10.08 28.49 -1.97
CA GLY A 41 -9.85 27.18 -1.36
C GLY A 41 -9.53 27.25 0.13
N ASP A 42 -8.87 28.31 0.58
CA ASP A 42 -8.59 28.56 2.00
C ASP A 42 -9.88 28.79 2.82
N GLN A 43 -10.87 29.45 2.23
CA GLN A 43 -12.21 29.61 2.83
C GLN A 43 -13.00 28.32 2.78
N LEU A 44 -12.97 27.60 1.65
CA LEU A 44 -13.64 26.32 1.50
C LEU A 44 -13.22 25.31 2.58
N LEU A 45 -11.91 25.23 2.86
CA LEU A 45 -11.37 24.31 3.88
C LEU A 45 -11.82 24.64 5.32
N ARG A 46 -12.32 25.85 5.57
CA ARG A 46 -12.77 26.30 6.89
C ARG A 46 -14.27 26.57 6.95
N ILE A 47 -14.99 26.20 5.89
CA ILE A 47 -16.38 26.56 5.73
C ILE A 47 -17.24 25.93 6.83
N THR A 48 -18.13 26.72 7.41
CA THR A 48 -19.01 26.31 8.51
C THR A 48 -20.45 26.17 8.03
N HIS A 49 -21.31 25.51 8.83
CA HIS A 49 -22.76 25.46 8.57
C HIS A 49 -23.36 26.85 8.37
N GLN A 50 -22.94 27.84 9.18
CA GLN A 50 -23.46 29.21 9.07
C GLN A 50 -23.06 29.87 7.74
N GLU A 51 -21.81 29.71 7.31
CA GLU A 51 -21.35 30.26 6.03
C GLU A 51 -22.01 29.57 4.85
N LEU A 52 -22.35 28.28 4.96
CA LEU A 52 -23.14 27.56 3.96
C LEU A 52 -24.57 28.11 3.88
N GLU A 53 -25.21 28.45 5.00
CA GLU A 53 -26.51 29.13 5.00
C GLU A 53 -26.44 30.49 4.32
N ASP A 54 -25.41 31.29 4.61
CA ASP A 54 -25.18 32.60 3.99
C ASP A 54 -24.95 32.48 2.48
N LEU A 55 -24.37 31.36 2.03
CA LEU A 55 -24.22 30.99 0.62
C LEU A 55 -25.50 30.41 -0.01
N GLY A 56 -26.61 30.37 0.73
CA GLY A 56 -27.92 29.91 0.28
C GLY A 56 -28.15 28.41 0.38
N VAL A 57 -27.25 27.66 1.02
CA VAL A 57 -27.39 26.23 1.29
C VAL A 57 -28.15 26.04 2.61
N THR A 58 -29.47 26.26 2.60
CA THR A 58 -30.29 26.20 3.83
C THR A 58 -30.76 24.80 4.21
N ARG A 59 -30.62 23.82 3.31
CA ARG A 59 -31.02 22.43 3.58
C ARG A 59 -29.89 21.72 4.33
N ILE A 60 -30.18 21.29 5.56
CA ILE A 60 -29.22 20.55 6.41
C ILE A 60 -28.58 19.39 5.64
N GLY A 61 -29.37 18.55 4.97
CA GLY A 61 -28.81 17.42 4.20
C GLY A 61 -27.85 17.82 3.08
N HIS A 62 -28.02 19.01 2.47
CA HIS A 62 -27.07 19.50 1.46
C HIS A 62 -25.81 20.09 2.12
N GLN A 63 -25.95 20.72 3.29
CA GLN A 63 -24.80 21.20 4.06
C GLN A 63 -23.91 20.02 4.47
N GLU A 64 -24.50 18.94 4.98
CA GLU A 64 -23.76 17.74 5.39
C GLU A 64 -22.99 17.10 4.22
N LEU A 65 -23.61 17.00 3.03
CA LEU A 65 -22.90 16.47 1.84
C LEU A 65 -21.70 17.34 1.43
N ILE A 66 -21.84 18.66 1.49
CA ILE A 66 -20.73 19.58 1.17
C ILE A 66 -19.63 19.45 2.21
N LEU A 67 -19.98 19.44 3.50
CA LEU A 67 -19.01 19.31 4.60
C LEU A 67 -18.28 17.97 4.57
N GLU A 68 -18.98 16.87 4.29
CA GLU A 68 -18.36 15.55 4.09
C GLU A 68 -17.36 15.57 2.92
N ALA A 69 -17.73 16.21 1.81
CA ALA A 69 -16.83 16.37 0.67
C ALA A 69 -15.61 17.26 1.01
N VAL A 70 -15.79 18.30 1.82
CA VAL A 70 -14.70 19.16 2.33
C VAL A 70 -13.78 18.37 3.28
N ASP A 71 -14.33 17.53 4.16
CA ASP A 71 -13.54 16.67 5.05
C ASP A 71 -12.67 15.68 4.26
N LEU A 72 -13.22 15.08 3.20
CA LEU A 72 -12.46 14.24 2.27
C LEU A 72 -11.38 15.03 1.54
N LEU A 73 -11.69 16.25 1.10
CA LEU A 73 -10.73 17.14 0.46
C LEU A 73 -9.61 17.55 1.42
N CYS A 74 -9.93 17.83 2.68
CA CYS A 74 -8.97 18.07 3.76
C CYS A 74 -8.08 16.85 3.98
N ALA A 75 -8.65 15.64 4.08
CA ALA A 75 -7.88 14.41 4.26
C ALA A 75 -6.89 14.17 3.11
N LEU A 76 -7.29 14.51 1.87
CA LEU A 76 -6.41 14.46 0.70
C LEU A 76 -5.32 15.55 0.76
N ASN A 77 -5.68 16.78 1.15
CA ASN A 77 -4.77 17.92 1.26
C ASN A 77 -3.70 17.72 2.36
N TYR A 78 -4.11 17.29 3.55
CA TYR A 78 -3.21 16.98 4.68
C TYR A 78 -2.42 15.67 4.48
N GLY A 79 -3.02 14.70 3.78
CA GLY A 79 -2.35 13.45 3.40
C GLY A 79 -1.19 13.64 2.43
N LEU A 80 -1.11 14.78 1.74
CA LEU A 80 0.01 15.13 0.84
C LEU A 80 1.13 15.91 1.54
N GLU A 81 0.83 16.68 2.60
CA GLU A 81 1.79 17.55 3.30
C GLU A 81 2.65 16.82 4.35
N THR A 82 2.17 15.72 4.95
CA THR A 82 2.89 15.03 6.05
C THR A 82 3.56 13.71 5.64
N GLU A 83 2.88 12.86 4.86
CA GLU A 83 3.44 11.63 4.29
C GLU A 83 2.87 11.37 2.89
N ASN A 84 3.67 11.63 1.85
CA ASN A 84 3.31 11.34 0.46
C ASN A 84 4.08 10.12 -0.07
N LEU A 85 3.67 9.60 -1.23
CA LEU A 85 4.28 8.42 -1.85
C LEU A 85 5.81 8.52 -1.94
N LYS A 86 6.35 9.73 -2.19
CA LYS A 86 7.79 9.97 -2.26
C LYS A 86 8.48 9.78 -0.92
N THR A 87 7.94 10.34 0.17
CA THR A 87 8.55 10.18 1.51
C THR A 87 8.43 8.74 2.01
N LEU A 88 7.30 8.07 1.76
CA LEU A 88 7.11 6.66 2.10
C LEU A 88 8.06 5.73 1.31
N SER A 89 8.20 5.97 0.00
CA SER A 89 9.15 5.22 -0.84
C SER A 89 10.60 5.43 -0.37
N HIS A 90 10.95 6.65 0.06
CA HIS A 90 12.27 6.94 0.59
C HIS A 90 12.53 6.22 1.93
N LYS A 91 11.55 6.23 2.85
CA LYS A 91 11.62 5.48 4.11
C LYS A 91 11.81 3.98 3.88
N LEU A 92 11.04 3.38 2.95
CA LEU A 92 11.17 1.98 2.58
C LEU A 92 12.56 1.67 2.01
N ASN A 93 13.07 2.52 1.11
CA ASN A 93 14.38 2.33 0.51
C ASN A 93 15.52 2.46 1.55
N ALA A 94 15.40 3.40 2.49
CA ALA A 94 16.37 3.57 3.57
C ALA A 94 16.42 2.35 4.49
N SER A 95 15.25 1.84 4.92
CA SER A 95 15.19 0.63 5.76
C SER A 95 15.68 -0.62 5.03
N ALA A 96 15.40 -0.75 3.73
CA ALA A 96 15.91 -1.85 2.89
C ALA A 96 17.44 -1.82 2.77
N LYS A 97 18.03 -0.64 2.55
CA LYS A 97 19.49 -0.46 2.51
C LYS A 97 20.14 -0.75 3.86
N ASN A 98 19.52 -0.33 4.97
CA ASN A 98 20.01 -0.66 6.30
C ASN A 98 20.05 -2.17 6.53
N LEU A 99 18.98 -2.88 6.17
CA LEU A 99 18.94 -4.34 6.26
C LEU A 99 20.01 -4.99 5.38
N GLN A 100 20.19 -4.50 4.15
CA GLN A 100 21.22 -4.97 3.23
C GLN A 100 22.65 -4.78 3.78
N ASN A 101 22.91 -3.66 4.46
CA ASN A 101 24.20 -3.40 5.12
C ASN A 101 24.49 -4.43 6.23
N PHE A 102 23.49 -4.81 7.03
CA PHE A 102 23.66 -5.88 8.02
C PHE A 102 23.92 -7.26 7.40
N ILE A 103 23.33 -7.55 6.24
CA ILE A 103 23.55 -8.82 5.52
C ILE A 103 24.95 -8.84 4.92
N THR A 104 25.36 -7.76 4.24
CA THR A 104 26.66 -7.66 3.57
C THR A 104 27.83 -7.53 4.55
N GLY A 105 27.65 -6.80 5.66
CA GLY A 105 28.63 -6.71 6.74
C GLY A 105 28.93 -8.07 7.38
N ARG A 106 27.89 -8.90 7.60
CA ARG A 106 28.07 -10.29 8.07
C ARG A 106 28.79 -11.18 7.07
N ARG A 107 28.61 -10.96 5.76
CA ARG A 107 29.34 -11.71 4.72
C ARG A 107 30.82 -11.33 4.64
N ARG A 108 31.19 -10.08 4.96
CA ARG A 108 32.58 -9.59 4.94
C ARG A 108 33.37 -9.90 6.20
N SER A 109 32.73 -9.91 7.36
CA SER A 109 33.36 -10.18 8.66
C SER A 109 33.61 -11.67 8.90
N GLY A 110 34.26 -12.38 7.96
CA GLY A 110 34.47 -13.84 7.91
C GLY A 110 35.20 -14.53 9.08
N HIS A 111 35.15 -13.98 10.29
CA HIS A 111 35.61 -14.60 11.52
C HIS A 111 34.42 -15.27 12.25
N TYR A 112 34.06 -16.46 11.78
CA TYR A 112 33.16 -17.37 12.47
C TYR A 112 33.91 -18.08 13.61
N ASP A 113 33.81 -17.58 14.84
CA ASP A 113 33.97 -18.47 16.00
C ASP A 113 32.70 -19.31 16.13
N GLY A 114 32.81 -20.59 15.80
CA GLY A 114 31.74 -21.58 15.77
C GLY A 114 31.06 -21.84 17.12
N ARG A 115 31.41 -21.14 18.21
CA ARG A 115 30.80 -21.34 19.53
C ARG A 115 29.77 -20.30 19.99
N THR A 116 29.64 -19.12 19.36
CA THR A 116 28.81 -18.04 19.94
C THR A 116 27.68 -17.45 19.07
N SER A 117 27.55 -17.73 17.77
CA SER A 117 26.57 -16.99 16.93
C SER A 117 25.62 -17.86 16.10
N ARG A 118 24.70 -18.57 16.76
CA ARG A 118 23.48 -19.09 16.09
C ARG A 118 22.31 -18.10 16.14
N LYS A 119 22.47 -17.00 16.88
CA LYS A 119 21.41 -16.02 17.17
C LYS A 119 21.51 -14.84 16.20
N LEU A 120 20.38 -14.37 15.68
CA LEU A 120 20.36 -13.13 14.90
C LEU A 120 20.64 -11.94 15.85
N PRO A 121 21.51 -10.98 15.47
CA PRO A 121 21.70 -9.76 16.24
C PRO A 121 20.38 -8.99 16.41
N ASN A 122 20.16 -8.39 17.58
CA ASN A 122 18.92 -7.64 17.86
C ASN A 122 18.74 -6.49 16.87
N ASP A 123 19.81 -5.78 16.53
CA ASP A 123 19.79 -4.68 15.54
C ASP A 123 19.37 -5.15 14.13
N PHE A 124 19.70 -6.39 13.76
CA PHE A 124 19.21 -6.98 12.51
C PHE A 124 17.70 -7.22 12.56
N LEU A 125 17.19 -7.74 13.68
CA LEU A 125 15.75 -7.97 13.87
C LEU A 125 14.98 -6.64 13.89
N THR A 126 15.51 -5.62 14.57
CA THR A 126 14.95 -4.26 14.55
C THR A 126 14.93 -3.71 13.12
N SER A 127 16.00 -3.87 12.35
CA SER A 127 16.03 -3.45 10.95
C SER A 127 15.01 -4.18 10.07
N VAL A 128 14.68 -5.44 10.37
CA VAL A 128 13.59 -6.17 9.70
C VAL A 128 12.22 -5.60 10.07
N VAL A 129 12.00 -5.30 11.37
CA VAL A 129 10.77 -4.68 11.85
C VAL A 129 10.56 -3.30 11.22
N ASP A 130 11.60 -2.47 11.15
CA ASP A 130 11.56 -1.14 10.54
C ASP A 130 11.24 -1.21 9.04
N LEU A 131 11.80 -2.20 8.33
CA LEU A 131 11.50 -2.43 6.92
C LEU A 131 10.04 -2.83 6.70
N ILE A 132 9.53 -3.75 7.52
CA ILE A 132 8.12 -4.17 7.46
C ILE A 132 7.21 -2.99 7.80
N GLY A 133 7.54 -2.18 8.81
CA GLY A 133 6.80 -0.97 9.17
C GLY A 133 6.72 0.03 8.01
N ALA A 134 7.85 0.33 7.36
CA ALA A 134 7.88 1.23 6.21
C ALA A 134 7.07 0.69 5.02
N ALA A 135 7.12 -0.62 4.76
CA ALA A 135 6.34 -1.27 3.71
C ALA A 135 4.83 -1.18 4.01
N LYS A 136 4.43 -1.37 5.26
CA LYS A 136 3.04 -1.25 5.70
C LYS A 136 2.48 0.16 5.48
N SER A 137 3.21 1.19 5.89
CA SER A 137 2.79 2.59 5.66
C SER A 137 2.63 2.90 4.17
N LEU A 138 3.53 2.39 3.32
CA LEU A 138 3.42 2.52 1.87
C LEU A 138 2.17 1.83 1.31
N LEU A 139 1.91 0.59 1.73
CA LEU A 139 0.74 -0.19 1.30
C LEU A 139 -0.58 0.50 1.69
N ALA A 140 -0.68 0.96 2.94
CA ALA A 140 -1.85 1.69 3.42
C ALA A 140 -2.11 3.00 2.66
N TRP A 141 -1.06 3.63 2.12
CA TRP A 141 -1.19 4.81 1.27
C TRP A 141 -1.68 4.45 -0.13
N LEU A 142 -1.20 3.34 -0.70
CA LEU A 142 -1.63 2.82 -2.01
C LEU A 142 -3.05 2.23 -2.02
N ASP A 143 -3.57 1.83 -0.86
CA ASP A 143 -4.93 1.34 -0.69
C ASP A 143 -5.99 2.45 -0.71
N ARG A 144 -5.59 3.73 -0.76
CA ARG A 144 -6.50 4.88 -0.82
C ARG A 144 -6.88 5.22 -2.28
N SER A 145 -8.11 5.69 -2.49
CA SER A 145 -8.52 6.26 -3.78
C SER A 145 -7.69 7.52 -4.09
N PRO A 146 -7.30 7.78 -5.35
CA PRO A 146 -7.58 7.00 -6.57
C PRO A 146 -6.60 5.85 -6.83
N PHE A 147 -5.50 5.75 -6.06
CA PHE A 147 -4.42 4.79 -6.27
C PHE A 147 -4.88 3.33 -6.18
N ALA A 148 -5.88 3.06 -5.33
CA ALA A 148 -6.48 1.74 -5.18
C ALA A 148 -7.04 1.18 -6.51
N ALA A 149 -7.55 2.06 -7.38
CA ALA A 149 -8.19 1.71 -8.66
C ALA A 149 -7.22 1.61 -9.85
N VAL A 150 -5.95 2.00 -9.66
CA VAL A 150 -4.94 2.01 -10.73
C VAL A 150 -4.18 0.67 -10.73
N THR A 151 -4.24 -0.03 -11.87
CA THR A 151 -3.70 -1.39 -12.04
C THR A 151 -2.19 -1.50 -11.76
N ASP A 152 -1.39 -0.50 -12.15
CA ASP A 152 0.07 -0.54 -11.96
C ASP A 152 0.47 -0.54 -10.47
N TYR A 153 -0.31 0.16 -9.64
CA TYR A 153 -0.10 0.15 -8.19
C TYR A 153 -0.57 -1.16 -7.55
N SER A 154 -1.50 -1.90 -8.16
CA SER A 154 -1.91 -3.23 -7.69
C SER A 154 -0.76 -4.25 -7.78
N VAL A 155 -0.02 -4.25 -8.89
CA VAL A 155 1.15 -5.14 -9.09
C VAL A 155 2.23 -4.82 -8.07
N THR A 156 2.54 -3.53 -7.90
CA THR A 156 3.55 -3.07 -6.93
C THR A 156 3.17 -3.47 -5.50
N ARG A 157 1.90 -3.28 -5.12
CA ARG A 157 1.36 -3.67 -3.81
C ARG A 157 1.49 -5.18 -3.56
N ASN A 158 1.12 -6.01 -4.53
CA ASN A 158 1.26 -7.47 -4.43
C ASN A 158 2.73 -7.90 -4.27
N ASN A 159 3.65 -7.27 -5.01
CA ASN A 159 5.09 -7.55 -4.89
C ASN A 159 5.62 -7.19 -3.49
N VAL A 160 5.28 -6.02 -2.97
CA VAL A 160 5.71 -5.58 -1.62
C VAL A 160 5.15 -6.51 -0.54
N ILE A 161 3.88 -6.91 -0.65
CA ILE A 161 3.25 -7.88 0.27
C ILE A 161 4.01 -9.21 0.25
N GLN A 162 4.28 -9.74 -0.95
CA GLN A 162 4.95 -11.02 -1.11
C GLN A 162 6.36 -11.01 -0.51
N LEU A 163 7.13 -9.95 -0.76
CA LEU A 163 8.48 -9.79 -0.21
C LEU A 163 8.49 -9.68 1.32
N CYS A 164 7.52 -8.96 1.90
CA CYS A 164 7.37 -8.89 3.36
C CYS A 164 7.04 -10.27 3.95
N LEU A 165 6.13 -11.02 3.32
CA LEU A 165 5.77 -12.39 3.75
C LEU A 165 6.98 -13.35 3.70
N GLU A 166 7.76 -13.29 2.63
CA GLU A 166 8.97 -14.11 2.48
C GLU A 166 10.00 -13.76 3.56
N LEU A 167 10.27 -12.47 3.76
CA LEU A 167 11.20 -11.99 4.78
C LEU A 167 10.78 -12.45 6.19
N THR A 168 9.52 -12.23 6.56
CA THR A 168 8.98 -12.69 7.85
C THR A 168 9.10 -14.21 8.00
N THR A 169 8.79 -14.97 6.95
CA THR A 169 8.88 -16.44 6.98
C THR A 169 10.31 -16.91 7.23
N ILE A 170 11.29 -16.32 6.52
CA ILE A 170 12.71 -16.65 6.68
C ILE A 170 13.18 -16.36 8.10
N VAL A 171 12.86 -15.19 8.65
CA VAL A 171 13.27 -14.80 10.00
C VAL A 171 12.58 -15.68 11.05
N GLN A 172 11.29 -15.97 10.92
CA GLN A 172 10.55 -16.87 11.82
C GLN A 172 11.12 -18.29 11.81
N GLN A 173 11.46 -18.83 10.64
CA GLN A 173 12.07 -20.15 10.53
C GLN A 173 13.46 -20.18 11.16
N HIS A 174 14.26 -19.11 10.98
CA HIS A 174 15.59 -19.01 11.57
C HIS A 174 15.53 -18.91 13.09
N VAL A 175 14.66 -18.04 13.62
CA VAL A 175 14.42 -17.93 15.08
C VAL A 175 13.94 -19.27 15.62
N ARG A 176 12.95 -19.92 15.00
CA ARG A 176 12.45 -21.24 15.44
C ARG A 176 13.55 -22.31 15.52
N LYS A 177 14.44 -22.37 14.53
CA LYS A 177 15.52 -23.36 14.46
C LYS A 177 16.66 -23.08 15.44
N ASN A 178 16.92 -21.81 15.77
CA ASN A 178 18.14 -21.40 16.46
C ASN A 178 17.94 -20.74 17.84
N GLN A 179 16.71 -20.38 18.22
CA GLN A 179 16.37 -19.77 19.52
C GLN A 179 14.90 -20.03 19.93
N PRO A 180 14.63 -20.60 21.11
CA PRO A 180 13.27 -20.74 21.61
C PRO A 180 12.66 -19.46 22.22
N ASP A 181 13.32 -18.30 22.11
CA ASP A 181 12.91 -17.07 22.79
C ASP A 181 11.52 -16.60 22.33
N LYS A 182 10.55 -16.66 23.25
CA LYS A 182 9.14 -16.37 23.01
C LYS A 182 8.91 -14.88 22.70
N HIS A 183 9.65 -14.00 23.37
CA HIS A 183 9.45 -12.55 23.28
C HIS A 183 9.79 -11.98 21.88
N LEU A 184 10.80 -12.54 21.20
CA LEU A 184 11.15 -12.14 19.83
C LEU A 184 10.14 -12.63 18.79
N ARG A 185 9.54 -13.81 19.03
CA ARG A 185 8.45 -14.30 18.20
C ARG A 185 7.23 -13.41 18.35
N ASP A 186 6.88 -13.05 19.58
CA ASP A 186 5.75 -12.18 19.89
C ASP A 186 5.96 -10.80 19.24
N ARG A 187 7.12 -10.14 19.41
CA ARG A 187 7.42 -8.85 18.75
C ARG A 187 7.28 -8.87 17.22
N MET A 188 7.69 -9.96 16.58
CA MET A 188 7.62 -10.10 15.11
C MET A 188 6.22 -10.48 14.64
N VAL A 189 5.46 -11.21 15.46
CA VAL A 189 4.04 -11.47 15.27
C VAL A 189 3.26 -10.16 15.45
N ASP A 190 3.47 -9.39 16.51
CA ASP A 190 2.83 -8.10 16.77
C ASP A 190 3.09 -7.11 15.65
N ALA A 191 4.36 -6.98 15.21
CA ALA A 191 4.75 -6.16 14.08
C ALA A 191 4.10 -6.59 12.76
N THR A 192 3.54 -7.81 12.66
CA THR A 192 2.75 -8.30 11.50
C THR A 192 1.25 -8.33 11.74
N SER A 193 0.79 -8.44 12.99
CA SER A 193 -0.58 -8.79 13.37
C SER A 193 -1.46 -7.60 13.70
N ASP A 194 -0.90 -6.41 13.97
CA ASP A 194 -1.71 -5.22 14.22
C ASP A 194 -1.32 -4.05 13.31
N PRO A 195 -2.25 -3.63 12.42
CA PRO A 195 -2.31 -2.29 11.86
C PRO A 195 -3.69 -1.60 12.08
N MET A 196 -4.53 -2.12 12.98
CA MET A 196 -5.99 -1.98 13.06
C MET A 196 -6.77 -2.70 11.93
N SER A 197 -7.44 -3.80 12.29
CA SER A 197 -8.74 -4.36 11.84
C SER A 197 -9.48 -4.01 10.51
N HIS A 198 -9.08 -3.06 9.65
CA HIS A 198 -9.92 -2.55 8.55
C HIS A 198 -9.61 -3.09 7.12
N LEU A 199 -8.71 -4.06 6.97
CA LEU A 199 -8.49 -4.76 5.69
C LEU A 199 -8.76 -6.27 5.86
N GLN A 200 -10.04 -6.64 6.00
CA GLN A 200 -10.55 -8.02 6.15
C GLN A 200 -10.22 -9.00 5.00
N LEU A 201 -9.23 -8.72 4.14
CA LEU A 201 -8.80 -9.61 3.05
C LEU A 201 -7.60 -10.50 3.39
N TRP A 202 -6.89 -10.27 4.50
CA TRP A 202 -5.76 -11.13 4.85
C TRP A 202 -6.15 -12.57 5.20
N PRO A 203 -7.32 -12.84 5.82
CA PRO A 203 -7.84 -14.20 5.92
C PRO A 203 -8.12 -14.82 4.54
N SER A 204 -8.65 -14.07 3.57
CA SER A 204 -8.94 -14.55 2.20
C SER A 204 -7.68 -14.85 1.39
N ILE A 205 -6.63 -14.04 1.51
CA ILE A 205 -5.32 -14.26 0.88
C ILE A 205 -4.59 -15.45 1.51
N MET A 206 -4.70 -15.62 2.84
CA MET A 206 -4.18 -16.80 3.54
C MET A 206 -5.01 -18.07 3.26
N LEU A 207 -6.32 -17.93 3.02
CA LEU A 207 -7.22 -19.02 2.61
C LEU A 207 -6.90 -19.48 1.18
N GLN A 208 -6.67 -18.56 0.24
CA GLN A 208 -6.24 -18.91 -1.11
C GLN A 208 -4.95 -19.73 -1.11
N ARG A 209 -4.01 -19.45 -0.19
CA ARG A 209 -2.78 -20.25 -0.06
C ARG A 209 -3.00 -21.64 0.55
N LYS A 210 -4.08 -21.87 1.30
CA LYS A 210 -4.48 -23.21 1.77
C LYS A 210 -5.21 -24.00 0.69
N GLU A 211 -6.00 -23.35 -0.16
CA GLU A 211 -6.68 -23.99 -1.30
C GLU A 211 -5.70 -24.39 -2.43
N ILE A 212 -4.63 -23.60 -2.68
CA ILE A 212 -3.56 -23.98 -3.63
C ILE A 212 -2.78 -25.22 -3.15
N LYS A 213 -2.73 -25.49 -1.85
CA LYS A 213 -2.11 -26.70 -1.28
C LYS A 213 -3.05 -27.91 -1.20
N LYS A 214 -4.33 -27.75 -1.59
CA LYS A 214 -5.31 -28.83 -1.63
C LYS A 214 -5.57 -29.38 -3.03
N ILE A 215 -4.95 -28.82 -4.08
CA ILE A 215 -4.99 -29.43 -5.40
C ILE A 215 -4.27 -30.78 -5.27
N PRO A 216 -4.97 -31.92 -5.44
CA PRO A 216 -4.32 -33.22 -5.43
C PRO A 216 -3.39 -33.26 -6.63
N GLU A 217 -2.10 -33.53 -6.42
CA GLU A 217 -1.26 -34.05 -7.49
C GLU A 217 -1.92 -35.35 -7.96
N TYR A 218 -2.50 -35.32 -9.15
CA TYR A 218 -3.04 -36.51 -9.80
C TYR A 218 -1.92 -37.55 -9.94
N PRO A 219 -2.12 -38.81 -9.53
CA PRO A 219 -1.20 -39.87 -9.85
C PRO A 219 -1.57 -40.46 -11.22
N GLY A 220 -0.56 -40.59 -12.08
CA GLY A 220 -0.66 -41.29 -13.37
C GLY A 220 -0.56 -40.34 -14.55
N GLY A 221 0.12 -40.67 -15.64
CA GLY A 221 0.70 -41.93 -16.06
C GLY A 221 1.28 -41.71 -17.45
N GLY A 222 1.93 -42.73 -17.99
CA GLY A 222 2.82 -42.64 -19.14
C GLY A 222 2.21 -42.13 -20.46
N GLY A 223 3.14 -41.69 -21.32
CA GLY A 223 3.03 -41.76 -22.77
C GLY A 223 2.41 -40.55 -23.43
N GLU A 224 3.22 -39.77 -24.15
CA GLU A 224 3.19 -39.81 -25.61
C GLU A 224 4.37 -39.03 -26.22
N ASN A 225 4.86 -39.60 -27.31
CA ASN A 225 6.03 -39.23 -28.08
C ASN A 225 5.93 -37.82 -28.69
N LEU A 226 7.04 -37.08 -28.59
CA LEU A 226 7.34 -35.97 -29.48
C LEU A 226 8.82 -36.06 -29.83
N PHE A 227 9.15 -36.68 -30.97
CA PHE A 227 10.22 -36.22 -31.87
C PHE A 227 10.00 -36.87 -33.25
N LEU A 228 9.34 -36.10 -34.12
CA LEU A 228 9.44 -36.22 -35.57
C LEU A 228 10.87 -35.87 -35.99
N THR A 229 11.53 -36.73 -36.77
CA THR A 229 12.47 -36.38 -37.85
C THR A 229 13.03 -37.64 -38.51
N HIS A 230 12.53 -38.03 -39.69
CA HIS A 230 13.38 -38.28 -40.87
C HIS A 230 12.61 -38.71 -42.12
N ALA A 231 12.98 -38.03 -43.22
CA ALA A 231 13.12 -38.49 -44.59
C ALA A 231 11.88 -39.04 -45.33
N GLY A 232 11.46 -38.26 -46.34
CA GLY A 232 10.42 -38.63 -47.28
C GLY A 232 10.87 -39.54 -48.43
N GLY A 233 9.85 -40.02 -49.15
CA GLY A 233 9.82 -40.04 -50.61
C GLY A 233 10.63 -41.11 -51.32
N GLN A 234 10.05 -42.32 -51.44
CA GLN A 234 10.40 -43.23 -52.53
C GLN A 234 9.72 -42.79 -53.84
N MET A 235 10.55 -42.55 -54.85
CA MET A 235 10.29 -42.70 -56.29
C MET A 235 9.69 -44.09 -56.58
N LYS A 236 8.66 -44.29 -57.40
CA LYS A 236 8.57 -44.19 -58.88
C LYS A 236 7.13 -44.58 -59.30
N PRO A 237 6.67 -44.29 -60.53
CA PRO A 237 5.43 -44.84 -61.05
C PRO A 237 5.48 -46.36 -61.24
#